data_AF-A0AAW0ZZ66-F1
#
_entry.id   AF-A0AAW0ZZ66-F1
#
_cell.length_a   1.000
_cell.length_b   1.000
_cell.length_c   1.000
_cell.angle_alpha   90.00
_cell.angle_beta   90.00
_cell.angle_gamma   90.00
#
_symmetry.space_group_name_H-M   'P 1'
#
loop_
_entity.id
_entity.type
_entity.pdbx_description
1 polymer ?
#
loop_
_entity_poly.entity_id
_entity_poly.type
_entity_poly.pdbx_seq_one_letter_code
_entity_poly.pdbx_strand_id
1 'polypeptide(L)'
;MLVEIGEETDSSSSFRPICLLDEMGKMLERIVSHRINAHLSVAGPDIAEEQFGFRIGRSTIDGVDRVVTTAQAIIAQGGVAVSVDIVNAFNSLPWSKICEALVAH
;
A
#
# COMPACT_ATOMS: atom_id res chain seq x y z
N MET A 1 3.76 14.10 -14.99
CA MET A 1 5.18 13.76 -14.75
C MET A 1 5.64 14.62 -13.58
N LEU A 2 5.59 14.08 -12.37
CA LEU A 2 6.22 14.72 -11.23
C LEU A 2 7.69 14.31 -11.27
N VAL A 3 8.57 15.30 -11.36
CA VAL A 3 10.01 15.13 -11.26
C VAL A 3 10.32 14.98 -9.78
N GLU A 4 10.75 13.79 -9.35
CA GLU A 4 11.48 13.67 -8.08
C GLU A 4 12.85 14.30 -8.30
N ILE A 5 13.08 15.41 -7.60
CA ILE A 5 14.40 16.03 -7.51
C ILE A 5 15.21 15.12 -6.59
N GLY A 6 16.20 14.43 -7.15
CA GLY A 6 16.97 13.41 -6.45
C GLY A 6 17.57 13.93 -5.13
N GLU A 7 17.31 13.20 -4.05
CA GLU A 7 17.93 13.45 -2.75
C GLU A 7 19.43 13.16 -2.81
N GLU A 8 20.22 14.01 -2.12
CA GLU A 8 21.65 13.81 -1.92
C GLU A 8 21.93 12.44 -1.30
N THR A 9 22.76 11.65 -1.99
CA THR A 9 23.02 10.24 -1.72
C THR A 9 24.01 10.01 -0.57
N ASP A 10 23.76 10.59 0.60
CA ASP A 10 24.56 10.30 1.80
C ASP A 10 23.74 10.18 3.10
N SER A 11 22.41 10.09 2.99
CA SER A 11 21.56 9.76 4.13
C SER A 11 21.32 8.24 4.20
N SER A 12 21.69 7.64 5.34
CA SER A 12 21.44 6.23 5.66
C SER A 12 19.96 5.83 5.64
N SER A 13 19.04 6.80 5.52
CA SER A 13 17.59 6.62 5.43
C SER A 13 17.08 6.15 4.07
N SER A 14 17.89 6.21 3.01
CA SER A 14 17.49 5.77 1.66
C SER A 14 17.62 4.25 1.44
N PHE A 15 18.30 3.54 2.34
CA PHE A 15 18.54 2.11 2.19
C PHE A 15 17.27 1.29 2.46
N ARG A 16 16.81 0.53 1.46
CA ARG A 16 15.67 -0.40 1.56
C ARG A 16 16.16 -1.85 1.49
N PRO A 17 16.53 -2.48 2.61
CA PRO A 17 17.01 -3.86 2.60
C PRO A 17 15.92 -4.80 2.11
N ILE A 18 16.30 -5.75 1.24
CA ILE A 18 15.41 -6.82 0.78
C ILE A 18 15.74 -8.08 1.58
N CYS A 19 14.71 -8.72 2.14
CA CYS A 19 14.86 -10.04 2.74
C CYS A 19 14.73 -11.11 1.65
N LEU A 20 15.79 -11.88 1.43
CA LEU A 20 15.77 -13.02 0.52
C LEU A 20 15.54 -14.29 1.33
N LEU A 21 14.33 -14.82 1.26
CA LEU A 21 13.98 -16.11 1.85
C LEU A 21 14.49 -17.27 0.97
N ASP A 22 14.80 -18.40 1.61
CA ASP A 22 15.05 -19.65 0.89
C ASP A 22 13.74 -20.22 0.32
N GLU A 23 13.81 -21.33 -0.41
CA GLU A 23 12.64 -21.88 -1.09
C GLU A 23 11.53 -22.30 -0.10
N MET A 24 11.90 -22.78 1.08
CA MET A 24 10.94 -23.11 2.14
C MET A 24 10.27 -21.85 2.72
N GLY A 25 11.05 -20.79 2.96
CA GLY A 25 10.54 -19.51 3.43
C GLY A 25 9.61 -18.85 2.42
N LYS A 26 9.95 -18.86 1.13
CA LYS A 26 9.06 -18.38 0.05
C LYS A 26 7.76 -19.18 -0.02
N MET A 27 7.83 -20.50 0.17
CA MET A 27 6.63 -21.34 0.21
C MET A 27 5.73 -20.96 1.39
N LEU A 28 6.30 -20.77 2.58
CA LEU A 28 5.55 -20.31 3.74
C LEU A 28 4.94 -18.92 3.52
N GLU A 29 5.71 -17.97 2.99
CA GLU A 29 5.23 -16.63 2.65
C GLU A 29 4.03 -16.69 1.70
N ARG A 30 4.08 -17.54 0.68
CA ARG A 30 2.98 -17.71 -0.28
C ARG A 30 1.73 -18.27 0.39
N ILE A 31 1.86 -19.22 1.31
CA ILE A 31 0.73 -19.78 2.07
C ILE A 31 0.11 -18.70 2.96
N VAL A 32 0.93 -17.95 3.71
CA VAL A 32 0.47 -16.87 4.60
C VAL A 32 -0.22 -15.77 3.79
N SER A 33 0.40 -15.32 2.70
CA SER A 33 -0.16 -14.29 1.82
C SER A 33 -1.51 -14.71 1.23
N HIS A 34 -1.64 -15.96 0.79
CA HIS A 34 -2.90 -16.46 0.28
C HIS A 34 -4.00 -16.45 1.36
N ARG A 35 -3.67 -16.90 2.58
CA ARG A 35 -4.62 -16.91 3.70
C ARG A 35 -5.05 -15.52 4.14
N ILE A 36 -4.11 -14.56 4.19
CA ILE A 36 -4.43 -13.17 4.51
C ILE A 36 -5.37 -12.59 3.44
N ASN A 37 -5.07 -12.77 2.15
CA ASN A 37 -5.94 -12.28 1.09
C ASN A 37 -7.35 -12.90 1.13
N ALA A 38 -7.45 -14.20 1.43
CA ALA A 38 -8.73 -14.86 1.59
C ALA A 38 -9.48 -14.33 2.82
N HIS A 39 -8.80 -14.13 3.94
CA HIS A 39 -9.38 -13.57 5.17
C HIS A 39 -9.94 -12.17 4.91
N LEU A 40 -9.12 -11.27 4.35
CA LEU A 40 -9.51 -9.88 4.07
C LEU A 40 -10.60 -9.73 3.00
N SER A 41 -10.91 -10.78 2.23
CA SER A 41 -11.99 -10.77 1.23
C SER A 41 -13.27 -11.48 1.67
N VAL A 42 -13.25 -12.23 2.77
CA VAL A 42 -14.37 -13.08 3.20
C VAL A 42 -14.83 -12.80 4.64
N ALA A 43 -13.91 -12.37 5.52
CA ALA A 43 -14.17 -12.16 6.95
C ALA A 43 -13.64 -10.79 7.42
N GLY A 44 -14.58 -9.87 7.64
CA GLY A 44 -14.33 -8.54 8.25
C GLY A 44 -14.95 -7.38 7.45
N PRO A 45 -14.79 -6.12 7.87
CA PRO A 45 -15.20 -4.98 7.07
C PRO A 45 -14.39 -4.99 5.77
N ASP A 46 -15.06 -4.73 4.66
CA ASP A 46 -14.39 -4.69 3.37
C ASP A 46 -13.27 -3.64 3.39
N ILE A 47 -12.12 -4.01 2.82
CA ILE A 47 -11.07 -3.04 2.48
C ILE A 47 -11.72 -1.92 1.67
N ALA A 48 -11.43 -0.66 2.03
CA ALA A 48 -11.98 0.51 1.34
C ALA A 48 -11.89 0.38 -0.19
N GLU A 49 -12.95 0.79 -0.89
CA GLU A 49 -13.02 0.69 -2.36
C GLU A 49 -11.93 1.49 -3.07
N GLU A 50 -11.45 2.56 -2.43
CA GLU A 50 -10.35 3.40 -2.88
C GLU A 50 -8.95 2.80 -2.59
N GLN A 51 -8.85 1.61 -1.98
CA GLN A 51 -7.59 0.89 -1.83
C GLN A 51 -7.27 0.09 -3.10
N PHE A 52 -6.39 0.65 -3.93
CA PHE A 52 -5.97 0.01 -5.19
C PHE A 52 -4.68 -0.81 -5.05
N GLY A 53 -3.84 -0.52 -4.05
CA GLY A 53 -2.59 -1.24 -3.81
C GLY A 53 -2.80 -2.58 -3.12
N PHE A 54 -2.02 -3.59 -3.53
CA PHE A 54 -1.98 -4.93 -2.91
C PHE A 54 -3.34 -5.64 -2.84
N ARG A 55 -4.29 -5.31 -3.74
CA ARG A 55 -5.65 -5.87 -3.77
C ARG A 55 -5.89 -6.65 -5.07
N ILE A 56 -6.43 -7.86 -4.95
CA ILE A 56 -6.80 -8.68 -6.11
C ILE A 56 -7.91 -7.98 -6.90
N GLY A 57 -7.76 -7.90 -8.22
CA GLY A 57 -8.76 -7.27 -9.10
C GLY A 57 -8.75 -5.74 -9.07
N ARG A 58 -7.73 -5.12 -8.48
CA ARG A 58 -7.44 -3.68 -8.57
C ARG A 58 -6.03 -3.47 -9.11
N SER A 59 -5.84 -2.37 -9.82
CA SER A 59 -4.58 -2.00 -10.46
C SER A 59 -4.22 -0.54 -10.20
N THR A 60 -2.97 -0.18 -10.49
CA THR A 60 -2.54 1.22 -10.46
C THR A 60 -3.28 2.09 -11.49
N ILE A 61 -3.75 1.49 -12.59
CA ILE A 61 -4.54 2.17 -13.62
C ILE A 61 -5.88 2.60 -13.04
N ASP A 62 -6.56 1.71 -12.30
CA ASP A 62 -7.83 2.03 -11.64
C ASP A 62 -7.68 3.19 -10.65
N GLY A 63 -6.58 3.20 -9.90
CA GLY A 63 -6.26 4.29 -8.97
C GLY A 63 -6.01 5.63 -9.68
N VAL A 64 -5.27 5.62 -10.79
CA VAL A 64 -5.03 6.83 -11.59
C VAL A 64 -6.32 7.35 -12.19
N ASP A 65 -7.14 6.47 -12.76
CA ASP A 65 -8.43 6.84 -13.35
C ASP A 65 -9.37 7.47 -12.31
N ARG A 66 -9.41 6.89 -11.10
CA ARG A 66 -10.17 7.44 -9.97
C ARG A 66 -9.73 8.85 -9.59
N VAL A 67 -8.42 9.09 -9.51
CA VAL A 67 -7.87 10.42 -9.19
C VAL A 67 -8.19 11.43 -10.28
N VAL A 68 -8.00 11.07 -11.56
CA VAL A 68 -8.28 11.94 -12.70
C VAL A 68 -9.76 12.32 -12.76
N THR A 69 -10.66 11.34 -12.65
CA THR A 69 -12.11 11.58 -12.65
C THR A 69 -12.53 12.49 -11.50
N THR A 70 -11.98 12.26 -10.31
CA THR A 70 -12.28 13.08 -9.13
C THR A 70 -11.77 14.51 -9.31
N ALA A 71 -10.53 14.68 -9.81
CA ALA A 71 -9.95 15.99 -10.07
C ALA A 71 -10.77 16.78 -11.09
N GLN A 72 -11.21 16.15 -12.18
CA GLN A 72 -12.04 16.79 -13.20
C GLN A 72 -13.38 17.31 -12.63
N ALA A 73 -13.97 16.60 -11.67
CA ALA A 73 -15.23 17.02 -11.04
C ALA A 73 -15.09 18.26 -10.15
N ILE A 74 -13.92 18.47 -9.55
CA ILE A 74 -13.69 19.54 -8.55
C ILE A 74 -12.83 20.71 -9.07
N ILE A 75 -12.20 20.58 -10.24
CA ILE A 75 -11.26 21.60 -10.74
C ILE A 75 -11.94 22.95 -10.98
N ALA A 76 -13.18 22.95 -11.47
CA ALA A 76 -13.97 24.17 -11.67
C ALA A 76 -14.36 24.87 -10.35
N GLN A 77 -14.27 24.15 -9.23
CA GLN A 77 -14.58 24.64 -7.89
C GLN A 77 -13.31 25.01 -7.11
N GLY A 78 -12.13 24.96 -7.75
CA GLY A 78 -10.84 25.22 -7.11
C GLY A 78 -10.36 24.08 -6.20
N GLY A 79 -10.76 22.84 -6.47
CA GLY A 79 -10.34 21.67 -5.71
C GLY A 79 -8.82 21.48 -5.69
N VAL A 80 -8.32 20.94 -4.58
CA VAL A 80 -6.88 20.70 -4.34
C VAL A 80 -6.65 19.22 -4.09
N ALA A 81 -5.57 18.68 -4.65
CA ALA A 81 -5.09 17.33 -4.35
C ALA A 81 -3.91 17.40 -3.37
N VAL A 82 -3.90 16.51 -2.39
CA VAL A 82 -2.81 16.37 -1.41
C VAL A 82 -2.25 14.96 -1.53
N SER A 83 -0.94 14.86 -1.78
CA SER A 83 -0.21 13.60 -1.74
C SER A 83 0.40 13.40 -0.37
N VAL A 84 0.20 12.22 0.22
CA VAL A 84 0.75 11.83 1.51
C VAL A 84 1.53 10.54 1.33
N ASP A 85 2.75 10.49 1.88
CA ASP A 85 3.57 9.29 1.94
C ASP A 85 3.98 9.01 3.39
N ILE A 86 4.07 7.73 3.76
CA ILE A 86 4.44 7.31 5.12
C ILE A 86 5.91 6.92 5.12
N VAL A 87 6.72 7.73 5.81
CA VAL A 87 8.16 7.47 5.97
C VAL A 87 8.38 6.10 6.61
N ASN A 88 9.13 5.25 5.91
CA ASN A 88 9.57 3.95 6.40
C ASN A 88 8.43 3.00 6.83
N ALA A 89 7.27 3.07 6.17
CA ALA A 89 6.05 2.36 6.56
C ALA A 89 6.25 0.89 6.96
N PHE A 90 6.96 0.10 6.15
CA PHE A 90 7.14 -1.34 6.40
C PHE A 90 7.97 -1.65 7.65
N ASN A 91 8.91 -0.78 8.03
CA ASN A 91 9.77 -0.99 9.20
C ASN A 91 9.23 -0.31 10.46
N SER A 92 8.30 0.65 10.31
CA SER A 92 7.77 1.45 11.41
C SER A 92 6.49 0.88 12.04
N LEU A 93 5.82 -0.07 11.39
CA LEU A 93 4.56 -0.62 11.88
C LEU A 93 4.76 -1.59 13.06
N PRO A 94 4.14 -1.34 14.24
CA PRO A 94 4.24 -2.26 15.36
C PRO A 94 3.52 -3.59 15.07
N TRP A 95 4.18 -4.71 15.34
CA TRP A 95 3.61 -6.04 15.08
C TRP A 95 2.29 -6.28 15.83
N SER A 96 2.17 -5.80 17.07
CA SER A 96 0.93 -5.88 17.84
C SER A 96 -0.24 -5.21 17.14
N LYS A 97 -0.01 -4.08 16.46
CA LYS A 97 -1.04 -3.37 15.69
C LYS A 97 -1.46 -4.11 14.44
N ILE A 98 -0.53 -4.79 13.77
CA ILE A 98 -0.85 -5.67 12.63
C ILE A 98 -1.73 -6.83 13.08
N CYS A 99 -1.36 -7.49 14.19
CA CYS A 99 -2.15 -8.58 14.76
C CYS A 99 -3.54 -8.11 15.22
N GLU A 100 -3.63 -6.99 15.95
CA GLU A 100 -4.90 -6.39 16.36
C GLU A 100 -5.78 -6.08 15.14
N ALA A 101 -5.21 -5.48 14.10
CA ALA A 101 -5.94 -5.16 12.87
C ALA A 101 -6.47 -6.41 12.16
N LEU A 102 -5.73 -7.52 12.14
CA LEU A 102 -6.17 -8.78 11.54
C LEU A 102 -7.28 -9.49 12.34
N VAL A 103 -7.33 -9.28 13.66
CA VAL A 103 -8.37 -9.84 14.54
C VAL A 103 -9.63 -8.97 14.57
N ALA A 104 -9.44 -7.64 14.55
CA ALA A 104 -10.53 -6.66 14.50
C ALA A 104 -11.06 -6.42 13.08
N HIS A 105 -10.46 -7.08 12.08
CA HIS A 105 -11.02 -7.25 10.75
C HIS A 105 -12.24 -8.17 10.87
#